data_AF-A0A7X5N346-F1
#
_entry.id   AF-A0A7X5N346-F1
#
_cell.length_a   1.000
_cell.length_b   1.000
_cell.length_c   1.000
_cell.angle_alpha   90.00
_cell.angle_beta   90.00
_cell.angle_gamma   90.00
#
_symmetry.space_group_name_H-M   'P 1'
#
loop_
_entity.id
_entity.type
_entity.pdbx_description
1 polymer ?
#
loop_
_entity_poly.entity_id
_entity_poly.type
_entity_poly.pdbx_seq_one_letter_code
_entity_poly.pdbx_strand_id
1 'polypeptide(L)'
;SYPSILADWLERQGIDAAVVELSGSVEIAPRLGTADLICDLVSSGATLAANQLKPVELVMESEAVLAGAVREPADARAALLAMLLRRMDGVLKLRDSKLLMFRAEQD
;
A
#
# COMPACT_ATOMS: atom_id res chain seq x y z
N SER A 1 -2.99 -15.29 0.26
CA SER A 1 -3.13 -14.08 -0.56
C SER A 1 -1.87 -13.64 -1.29
N TYR A 2 -0.67 -13.63 -0.68
CA TYR A 2 0.56 -13.06 -1.32
C TYR A 2 1.75 -14.04 -1.33
N PRO A 3 1.64 -15.22 -1.97
CA PRO A 3 2.62 -16.29 -1.83
C PRO A 3 4.03 -15.91 -2.34
N SER A 4 4.14 -15.26 -3.50
CA SER A 4 5.45 -14.88 -4.07
C SER A 4 6.16 -13.80 -3.25
N ILE A 5 5.43 -12.77 -2.81
CA ILE A 5 6.01 -11.68 -2.00
C ILE A 5 6.54 -12.22 -0.67
N LEU A 6 5.76 -13.09 -0.01
CA LEU A 6 6.16 -13.69 1.26
C LEU A 6 7.35 -14.64 1.06
N ALA A 7 7.33 -15.50 0.03
CA ALA A 7 8.42 -16.42 -0.26
C ALA A 7 9.75 -15.69 -0.49
N ASP A 8 9.75 -14.64 -1.32
CA ASP A 8 10.93 -13.82 -1.57
C ASP A 8 11.43 -13.13 -0.29
N TRP A 9 10.53 -12.69 0.59
CA TRP A 9 10.90 -12.10 1.87
C TRP A 9 11.52 -13.13 2.81
N LEU A 10 10.92 -14.32 2.95
CA LEU A 10 11.43 -15.40 3.80
C LEU A 10 12.83 -15.84 3.36
N GLU A 11 13.05 -15.99 2.05
CA GLU A 11 14.36 -16.33 1.49
C GLU A 11 15.41 -15.26 1.82
N ARG A 12 15.07 -13.97 1.65
CA ARG A 12 15.96 -12.85 2.01
C ARG A 12 16.29 -12.79 3.50
N GLN A 13 15.38 -13.24 4.37
CA GLN A 13 15.60 -13.32 5.82
C GLN A 13 16.29 -14.62 6.26
N GLY A 14 16.49 -15.59 5.36
CA GLY A 14 17.03 -16.92 5.70
C GLY A 14 16.11 -17.73 6.60
N ILE A 15 14.79 -17.53 6.49
CA ILE A 15 13.78 -18.22 7.31
C ILE A 15 13.29 -19.46 6.56
N ASP A 16 13.48 -20.64 7.14
CA ASP A 16 12.92 -21.90 6.64
C ASP A 16 11.45 -22.04 7.07
N ALA A 17 10.53 -21.72 6.17
CA ALA A 17 9.09 -21.79 6.41
C ALA A 17 8.33 -22.19 5.14
N ALA A 18 7.24 -22.94 5.31
CA ALA A 18 6.33 -23.32 4.22
C ALA A 18 5.24 -22.26 4.04
N VAL A 19 5.07 -21.78 2.81
CA VAL A 19 4.00 -20.84 2.45
C VAL A 19 2.73 -21.62 2.09
N VAL A 20 1.65 -21.39 2.84
CA VAL A 20 0.32 -21.93 2.54
C VAL A 20 -0.56 -20.81 2.02
N GLU A 21 -1.08 -20.97 0.80
CA GLU A 21 -2.02 -20.02 0.22
C GLU A 21 -3.43 -20.30 0.70
N LEU A 22 -4.05 -19.28 1.30
CA LEU A 22 -5.46 -19.30 1.72
C LEU A 22 -6.27 -18.30 0.89
N SER A 23 -7.41 -18.75 0.39
CA SER A 23 -8.42 -17.95 -0.30
C SER A 23 -9.60 -17.67 0.64
N GLY A 24 -9.46 -16.71 1.57
CA GLY A 24 -10.49 -16.39 2.56
C GLY A 24 -9.93 -15.68 3.79
N SER A 25 -10.66 -15.74 4.91
CA SER A 25 -10.24 -15.17 6.19
C SER A 25 -8.94 -15.80 6.69
N VAL A 26 -7.82 -15.16 6.36
CA VAL A 26 -6.48 -15.61 6.73
C VAL A 26 -6.32 -15.60 8.26
N GLU A 27 -7.04 -14.72 8.93
CA GLU A 27 -6.97 -14.48 10.38
C GLU A 27 -7.43 -15.67 11.22
N ILE A 28 -8.18 -16.62 10.63
CA ILE A 28 -8.62 -17.83 11.33
C ILE A 28 -7.54 -18.93 11.32
N ALA A 29 -6.56 -18.85 10.42
CA ALA A 29 -5.57 -19.92 10.21
C ALA A 29 -4.75 -20.25 11.47
N PRO A 30 -4.29 -19.26 12.28
CA PRO A 30 -3.62 -19.55 13.54
C PRO A 30 -4.52 -20.28 14.54
N ARG A 31 -5.81 -19.89 14.61
CA ARG A 31 -6.76 -20.50 15.54
C ARG A 31 -7.11 -21.94 15.19
N LEU A 32 -7.07 -22.28 13.89
CA LEU A 32 -7.31 -23.65 13.40
C LEU A 32 -6.04 -24.51 13.35
N GLY A 33 -4.87 -23.94 13.66
CA GLY A 33 -3.58 -24.64 13.60
C GLY A 33 -3.11 -24.96 12.18
N THR A 34 -3.66 -24.28 11.17
CA THR A 34 -3.25 -24.47 9.76
C THR A 34 -1.98 -23.69 9.43
N ALA A 35 -1.66 -22.64 10.19
CA ALA A 35 -0.44 -21.86 10.07
C ALA A 35 -0.08 -21.21 11.40
N ASP A 36 1.21 -21.10 11.72
CA ASP A 36 1.67 -20.41 12.94
C ASP A 36 1.57 -18.88 12.83
N LEU A 37 1.75 -18.37 11.61
CA LEU A 37 1.77 -16.95 11.29
C LEU A 37 0.97 -16.69 10.03
N ILE A 38 0.53 -15.44 9.87
CA ILE A 38 -0.15 -14.97 8.66
C ILE A 38 0.59 -13.77 8.08
N CYS A 39 0.53 -13.65 6.76
CA CYS A 39 0.98 -12.46 6.03
C CYS A 39 -0.22 -11.89 5.29
N ASP A 40 -0.65 -10.69 5.67
CA ASP A 40 -1.78 -10.00 5.05
C ASP A 40 -1.61 -8.48 5.09
N LEU A 41 -2.43 -7.77 4.31
CA LEU A 41 -2.45 -6.31 4.29
C LEU A 41 -3.09 -5.76 5.56
N VAL A 42 -2.40 -4.80 6.18
CA VAL A 42 -2.85 -4.15 7.40
C VAL A 42 -2.81 -2.64 7.20
N SER A 43 -3.85 -1.93 7.65
CA SER A 43 -3.87 -0.46 7.71
C SER A 43 -3.84 0.01 9.16
N SER A 44 -4.99 0.15 9.82
CA SER A 44 -5.07 0.59 11.22
C SER A 44 -4.78 -0.51 12.26
N GLY A 45 -4.65 -1.77 11.83
CA GLY A 45 -4.49 -2.92 12.72
C GLY A 45 -5.78 -3.39 13.40
N ALA A 46 -6.92 -2.71 13.21
CA ALA A 46 -8.18 -3.04 13.88
C ALA A 46 -8.65 -4.48 13.61
N THR A 47 -8.52 -4.96 12.37
CA THR A 47 -8.91 -6.33 11.99
C THR A 47 -8.06 -7.40 12.67
N LEU A 48 -6.75 -7.16 12.81
CA LEU A 48 -5.86 -8.08 13.52
C LEU A 48 -6.23 -8.15 15.00
N ALA A 49 -6.43 -6.99 15.63
CA ALA A 49 -6.82 -6.91 17.05
C ALA A 49 -8.15 -7.63 17.33
N ALA A 50 -9.14 -7.50 16.43
CA ALA A 50 -10.42 -8.21 16.54
C ALA A 50 -10.26 -9.74 16.50
N ASN A 51 -9.18 -10.24 15.86
CA ASN A 51 -8.83 -11.66 15.79
C ASN A 51 -7.75 -12.06 16.81
N GLN A 52 -7.45 -11.21 17.80
CA GLN A 52 -6.41 -11.45 18.82
C GLN A 52 -5.01 -11.63 18.23
N LEU A 53 -4.77 -11.04 17.06
CA LEU A 53 -3.48 -11.00 16.39
C LEU A 53 -2.84 -9.63 16.59
N LYS A 54 -1.51 -9.60 16.47
CA LYS A 54 -0.72 -8.37 16.47
C LYS A 54 0.25 -8.38 15.30
N PRO A 55 0.55 -7.22 14.69
CA PRO A 55 1.66 -7.10 13.76
C PRO A 55 2.96 -7.51 14.46
N VAL A 56 3.78 -8.31 13.79
CA VAL A 56 5.08 -8.74 14.30
C VAL A 56 6.22 -8.26 13.41
N GLU A 57 6.00 -8.26 12.10
CA GLU A 57 6.99 -7.85 11.11
C GLU A 57 6.32 -7.12 9.95
N LEU A 58 7.03 -6.15 9.39
CA LEU A 58 6.62 -5.44 8.17
C LEU A 58 7.34 -6.06 6.96
N VAL A 59 6.58 -6.77 6.14
CA VAL A 59 7.12 -7.41 4.93
C VAL A 59 7.40 -6.39 3.83
N MET A 60 6.47 -5.46 3.61
CA MET A 60 6.52 -4.46 2.55
C MET A 60 5.55 -3.31 2.86
N GLU A 61 5.97 -2.09 2.54
CA GLU A 61 5.06 -0.94 2.48
C GLU A 61 4.43 -0.87 1.08
N SER A 62 3.13 -0.59 1.03
CA SER A 62 2.39 -0.48 -0.22
C SER A 62 1.74 0.89 -0.33
N GLU A 63 1.81 1.45 -1.54
CA GLU A 63 1.14 2.69 -1.88
C GLU A 63 0.46 2.58 -3.25
N ALA A 64 -0.48 3.48 -3.52
CA ALA A 64 -1.08 3.59 -4.84
C ALA A 64 -0.13 4.34 -5.77
N VAL A 65 0.26 3.69 -6.87
CA VAL A 65 1.12 4.28 -7.91
C VAL A 65 0.39 4.39 -9.23
N LEU A 66 0.72 5.41 -10.02
CA LEU A 66 0.29 5.49 -11.42
C LEU A 66 1.29 4.73 -12.29
N ALA A 67 0.92 3.52 -12.73
CA ALA A 67 1.71 2.76 -13.69
C ALA A 67 1.37 3.22 -15.13
N GLY A 68 2.41 3.52 -15.92
CA GLY A 68 2.30 4.00 -17.29
C GLY A 68 3.01 3.09 -18.29
N ALA A 69 2.78 3.35 -19.58
CA ALA A 69 3.51 2.67 -20.65
C ALA A 69 5.02 2.98 -20.55
N VAL A 70 5.86 1.99 -20.85
CA VAL A 70 7.34 2.13 -20.85
C VAL A 70 7.81 3.19 -21.85
N ARG A 71 7.04 3.44 -22.90
CA ARG A 71 7.30 4.48 -23.90
C ARG A 71 6.12 5.42 -23.97
N GLU A 72 6.40 6.70 -24.14
CA GLU A 72 5.37 7.72 -24.29
C GLU A 72 4.56 7.47 -25.57
N PRO A 73 3.21 7.61 -25.54
CA PRO A 73 2.40 7.54 -26.74
C PRO A 73 2.83 8.59 -27.77
N ALA A 74 2.80 8.26 -29.06
CA ALA A 74 3.14 9.22 -30.12
C ALA A 74 1.93 10.03 -30.65
N ASP A 75 0.77 9.88 -30.01
CA ASP A 75 -0.49 10.48 -30.41
C ASP A 75 -1.02 11.46 -29.34
N ALA A 76 -2.28 11.89 -29.49
CA ALA A 76 -2.93 12.84 -28.58
C ALA A 76 -2.92 12.41 -27.10
N ARG A 77 -2.69 11.12 -26.79
CA ARG A 77 -2.59 10.62 -25.42
C ARG A 77 -1.37 11.17 -24.66
N ALA A 78 -0.29 11.53 -25.36
CA ALA A 78 0.89 12.14 -24.71
C ALA A 78 0.50 13.44 -24.00
N ALA A 79 -0.23 14.30 -24.70
CA ALA A 79 -0.69 15.57 -24.16
C ALA A 79 -1.66 15.38 -22.97
N LEU A 80 -2.56 14.38 -23.07
CA LEU A 80 -3.48 14.04 -21.98
C LEU A 80 -2.75 13.50 -20.75
N LEU A 81 -1.76 12.62 -20.94
CA LEU A 81 -0.94 12.08 -19.86
C LEU A 81 -0.16 13.21 -19.17
N ALA A 82 0.50 14.08 -19.93
CA ALA A 82 1.22 15.22 -19.38
C ALA A 82 0.29 16.16 -18.60
N MET A 83 -0.95 16.37 -19.08
CA MET A 83 -1.94 17.16 -18.35
C MET A 83 -2.40 16.49 -17.05
N LEU A 84 -2.64 15.18 -17.07
CA LEU A 84 -3.03 14.41 -15.88
C LEU A 84 -1.94 14.48 -14.81
N LEU A 85 -0.69 14.20 -15.18
CA LEU A 85 0.45 14.23 -14.27
C LEU A 85 0.61 15.62 -13.63
N ARG A 86 0.56 16.70 -14.42
CA ARG A 86 0.61 18.08 -13.88
C ARG A 86 -0.50 18.37 -12.88
N ARG A 87 -1.71 17.85 -13.10
CA ARG A 87 -2.85 18.04 -12.18
C ARG A 87 -2.66 17.25 -10.89
N MET A 88 -2.18 16.01 -10.98
CA MET A 88 -1.86 15.19 -9.81
C MET A 88 -0.76 15.84 -8.97
N ASP A 89 0.31 16.32 -9.60
CA ASP A 89 1.39 17.05 -8.92
C ASP A 89 0.87 18.29 -8.18
N GLY A 90 -0.04 19.05 -8.82
CA GLY A 90 -0.66 20.22 -8.21
C GLY A 90 -1.46 19.87 -6.95
N VAL A 91 -2.26 18.79 -6.99
CA VAL A 91 -3.04 18.34 -5.84
C VAL A 91 -2.14 17.80 -4.73
N LEU A 92 -1.12 17.01 -5.08
CA LEU A 92 -0.19 16.43 -4.11
C LEU A 92 0.61 17.51 -3.38
N LYS A 93 1.11 18.54 -4.08
CA LYS A 93 1.84 19.67 -3.47
C LYS A 93 0.98 20.49 -2.50
N LEU A 94 -0.32 20.59 -2.77
CA LEU A 94 -1.25 21.39 -1.97
C LEU A 94 -1.90 20.60 -0.82
N ARG A 95 -1.66 19.28 -0.73
CA ARG A 95 -2.31 18.40 0.26
C ARG A 95 -2.15 18.91 1.69
N ASP A 96 -0.98 19.46 2.01
CA ASP A 96 -0.64 19.99 3.34
C ASP A 96 -0.68 21.52 3.41
N SER A 97 -1.26 22.17 2.40
CA SER A 97 -1.44 23.63 2.37
C SER A 97 -2.87 24.02 2.71
N LYS A 98 -3.04 25.14 3.41
CA LYS A 98 -4.34 25.76 3.67
C LYS A 98 -4.32 27.20 3.15
N LEU A 99 -5.39 27.61 2.49
CA LEU A 99 -5.57 29.00 2.12
C LEU A 99 -5.99 29.77 3.37
N LEU A 100 -5.15 30.69 3.83
CA LEU A 100 -5.49 31.65 4.87
C LEU A 100 -5.82 32.99 4.20
N MET A 101 -7.01 33.50 4.47
CA MET A 101 -7.45 34.80 4.01
C MET A 101 -7.89 35.61 5.22
N PHE A 102 -7.28 36.77 5.42
CA PHE A 102 -7.67 37.71 6.46
C PHE A 102 -7.54 39.12 5.94
N ARG A 103 -8.26 40.05 6.57
CA ARG A 103 -8.20 41.48 6.31
C ARG A 103 -7.30 42.11 7.37
N ALA A 104 -6.29 42.86 6.95
CA ALA A 104 -5.49 43.71 7.82
C ALA A 104 -5.87 45.17 7.58
N GLU A 105 -5.86 45.99 8.64
CA GLU A 105 -5.96 47.44 8.50
C GLU A 105 -4.63 47.99 7.97
N GLN A 106 -4.69 49.02 7.13
CA GLN A 106 -3.53 49.79 6.69
C GLN A 106 -3.47 51.06 7.56
N ASP A 107 -2.32 51.32 8.19
CA ASP A 107 -2.01 52.61 8.84
C ASP A 107 -1.93 53.76 7.81
#